data_AF-A0A6L3AS34-F1
#
_entry.id   AF-A0A6L3AS34-F1
#
_cell.length_a   1.000
_cell.length_b   1.000
_cell.length_c   1.000
_cell.angle_alpha   90.00
_cell.angle_beta   90.00
_cell.angle_gamma   90.00
#
_symmetry.space_group_name_H-M   'P 1'
#
loop_
_entity.id
_entity.type
_entity.pdbx_description
1 polymer ?
#
loop_
_entity_poly.entity_id
_entity_poly.type
_entity_poly.pdbx_seq_one_letter_code
_entity_poly.pdbx_strand_id
1 'polypeptide(L)'
;MPPPPSAPLAPLRSAIVEALYPTSANILPVVCEGLGLASGDREEAFASKRNYVQGRISGLSRERLLQLAYQLLQDGPNYELEEAVGRVEEAGERLISELLRRSIGRALIPFDLSGHVPIFEFLRDIWPIDRLPSRLYSGGTVQDDLERHMRRNADMDNDEALEAVGAYTCSQRRFFRFLEALLHRIRHRLPT
;
A
#
# COMPACT_ATOMS: atom_id res chain seq x y z
N MET A 1 -12.93 18.14 -23.81
CA MET A 1 -12.06 17.72 -22.69
C MET A 1 -11.42 16.41 -23.10
N PRO A 2 -10.09 16.27 -23.09
CA PRO A 2 -9.48 14.96 -23.28
C PRO A 2 -9.95 14.02 -22.16
N PRO A 3 -10.18 12.73 -22.44
CA PRO A 3 -10.50 11.77 -21.39
C PRO A 3 -9.36 11.78 -20.35
N PRO A 4 -9.67 11.61 -19.05
CA PRO A 4 -8.63 11.50 -18.05
C PRO A 4 -7.66 10.37 -18.44
N PRO A 5 -6.34 10.55 -18.24
CA PRO A 5 -5.38 9.50 -18.53
C PRO A 5 -5.77 8.25 -17.74
N SER A 6 -5.96 7.13 -18.44
CA SER A 6 -6.21 5.85 -17.79
C SER A 6 -5.02 5.51 -16.90
N ALA A 7 -5.25 5.22 -15.61
CA ALA A 7 -4.17 4.84 -14.72
C ALA A 7 -3.38 3.65 -15.28
N PRO A 8 -2.05 3.64 -15.09
CA PRO A 8 -1.24 2.51 -15.53
C PRO A 8 -1.71 1.25 -14.79
N LEU A 9 -2.14 0.24 -15.54
CA LEU A 9 -2.54 -1.07 -14.99
C LEU A 9 -1.34 -1.96 -14.66
N ALA A 10 -0.13 -1.58 -15.09
CA ALA A 10 1.08 -2.38 -14.87
C ALA A 10 1.39 -2.61 -13.37
N PRO A 11 1.36 -1.58 -12.49
CA PRO A 11 1.50 -1.80 -11.05
C PRO A 11 0.46 -2.75 -10.46
N LEU A 12 -0.80 -2.68 -10.90
CA LEU A 12 -1.85 -3.60 -10.44
C LEU A 12 -1.58 -5.04 -10.87
N ARG A 13 -1.14 -5.25 -12.12
CA ARG A 13 -0.74 -6.59 -12.58
C ARG A 13 0.42 -7.14 -11.77
N SER A 14 1.47 -6.34 -11.55
CA SER A 14 2.61 -6.74 -10.73
C SER A 14 2.19 -7.09 -9.29
N ALA A 15 1.33 -6.28 -8.67
CA ALA A 15 0.86 -6.55 -7.32
C ALA A 15 0.01 -7.82 -7.22
N ILE A 16 -0.81 -8.12 -8.22
CA ILE A 16 -1.56 -9.39 -8.31
C ILE A 16 -0.60 -10.59 -8.44
N VAL A 17 0.43 -10.48 -9.28
CA VAL A 17 1.45 -11.52 -9.44
C VAL A 17 2.16 -11.79 -8.12
N GLU A 18 2.62 -10.74 -7.43
CA GLU A 18 3.30 -10.90 -6.14
C GLU A 18 2.37 -11.39 -5.03
N ALA A 19 1.08 -11.02 -5.05
CA ALA A 19 0.09 -11.55 -4.11
C ALA A 19 -0.14 -13.06 -4.27
N LEU A 20 -0.07 -13.57 -5.50
CA LEU A 20 -0.19 -15.01 -5.79
C LEU A 20 1.13 -15.77 -5.66
N TYR A 21 2.26 -15.08 -5.65
CA TYR A 21 3.60 -15.69 -5.63
C TYR A 21 3.86 -16.64 -4.46
N PRO A 22 3.35 -16.43 -3.22
CA PRO A 22 3.53 -17.39 -2.13
C PRO A 22 2.90 -18.77 -2.40
N THR A 23 1.90 -18.84 -3.28
CA THR A 23 1.21 -20.10 -3.64
C THR A 23 2.19 -21.12 -4.22
N SER A 24 2.07 -22.37 -3.80
CA SER A 24 2.89 -23.47 -4.32
C SER A 24 2.59 -23.70 -5.81
N ALA A 25 3.62 -23.91 -6.63
CA ALA A 25 3.47 -24.20 -8.06
C ALA A 25 2.58 -25.43 -8.33
N ASN A 26 2.54 -26.38 -7.39
CA ASN A 26 1.70 -27.58 -7.47
C ASN A 26 0.18 -27.29 -7.54
N ILE A 27 -0.25 -26.22 -6.84
CA ILE A 27 -1.67 -25.86 -6.68
C ILE A 27 -2.01 -24.53 -7.36
N LEU A 28 -1.01 -23.75 -7.79
CA LEU A 28 -1.21 -22.45 -8.42
C LEU A 28 -2.20 -22.49 -9.58
N PRO A 29 -2.17 -23.50 -10.49
CA PRO A 29 -3.20 -23.60 -11.53
C PRO A 29 -4.63 -23.69 -10.99
N VAL A 30 -4.86 -24.54 -9.99
CA VAL A 30 -6.18 -24.73 -9.37
C VAL A 30 -6.64 -23.45 -8.67
N VAL A 31 -5.73 -22.73 -8.00
CA VAL A 31 -6.02 -21.43 -7.39
C VAL A 31 -6.39 -20.40 -8.46
N CYS A 32 -5.63 -20.30 -9.55
CA CYS A 32 -5.93 -19.41 -10.66
C CYS A 32 -7.29 -19.72 -11.31
N GLU A 33 -7.62 -20.99 -11.53
CA GLU A 33 -8.93 -21.41 -12.03
C GLU A 33 -10.06 -21.04 -11.08
N GLY A 34 -9.87 -21.23 -9.76
CA GLY A 34 -10.84 -20.83 -8.74
C GLY A 34 -11.08 -19.31 -8.70
N LEU A 35 -10.08 -18.52 -9.07
CA LEU A 35 -10.18 -17.07 -9.26
C LEU A 35 -10.81 -16.70 -10.62
N GLY A 36 -11.17 -17.67 -11.45
CA GLY A 36 -11.75 -17.48 -12.78
C GLY A 36 -10.74 -16.98 -13.82
N LEU A 37 -9.48 -17.39 -13.71
CA LEU A 37 -8.45 -17.21 -14.73
C LEU A 37 -8.39 -18.41 -15.67
N ALA A 38 -7.77 -18.22 -16.83
CA ALA A 38 -7.60 -19.29 -17.81
C ALA A 38 -6.78 -20.45 -17.23
N SER A 39 -7.20 -21.67 -17.56
CA SER A 39 -6.51 -22.91 -17.18
C SER A 39 -5.07 -22.97 -17.67
N GLY A 40 -4.30 -23.86 -17.07
CA GLY A 40 -3.10 -24.43 -17.68
C GLY A 40 -2.41 -25.36 -16.71
N ASP A 41 -1.17 -25.73 -17.02
CA ASP A 41 -0.57 -26.88 -16.39
C ASP A 41 0.44 -26.52 -15.28
N ARG A 42 0.85 -27.56 -14.56
CA ARG A 42 1.85 -27.44 -13.51
C ARG A 42 3.22 -27.14 -14.09
N GLU A 43 3.55 -27.62 -15.28
CA GLU A 43 4.88 -27.45 -15.89
C GLU A 43 5.16 -25.97 -16.17
N GLU A 44 4.18 -25.23 -16.70
CA GLU A 44 4.23 -23.78 -16.86
C GLU A 44 4.47 -23.07 -15.51
N ALA A 45 3.72 -23.46 -14.47
CA ALA A 45 3.81 -22.87 -13.14
C ALA A 45 5.16 -23.16 -12.45
N PHE A 46 5.70 -24.36 -12.67
CA PHE A 46 7.02 -24.76 -12.18
C PHE A 46 8.16 -24.02 -12.90
N ALA A 47 8.02 -23.78 -14.21
CA ALA A 47 9.01 -23.01 -14.97
C ALA A 47 9.12 -21.57 -14.45
N SER A 48 7.99 -20.90 -14.22
CA SER A 48 7.96 -19.60 -13.54
C SER A 48 6.54 -19.23 -13.11
N LYS A 49 6.29 -19.21 -11.79
CA LYS A 49 5.01 -18.75 -11.21
C LYS A 49 4.65 -17.33 -11.65
N ARG A 50 5.64 -16.45 -11.78
CA ARG A 50 5.41 -15.06 -12.21
C ARG A 50 4.93 -15.00 -13.65
N ASN A 51 5.61 -15.69 -14.57
CA ASN A 51 5.20 -15.72 -15.98
C ASN A 51 3.87 -16.43 -16.16
N TYR A 52 3.63 -17.49 -15.39
CA TYR A 52 2.37 -18.23 -15.36
C TYR A 52 1.18 -17.31 -15.06
N VAL A 53 1.26 -16.53 -13.97
CA VAL A 53 0.20 -15.59 -13.57
C VAL A 53 0.13 -14.42 -14.56
N GLN A 54 1.27 -13.84 -14.93
CA GLN A 54 1.34 -12.71 -15.85
C GLN A 54 0.67 -13.01 -17.19
N GLY A 55 0.93 -14.18 -17.78
CA GLY A 55 0.31 -14.60 -19.04
C GLY A 55 -1.23 -14.61 -18.97
N ARG A 56 -1.78 -14.99 -17.81
CA ARG A 56 -3.23 -15.12 -17.58
C ARG A 56 -3.92 -13.79 -17.29
N ILE A 57 -3.19 -12.81 -16.75
CA ILE A 57 -3.77 -11.50 -16.39
C ILE A 57 -3.47 -10.38 -17.40
N SER A 58 -2.54 -10.60 -18.34
CA SER A 58 -2.08 -9.57 -19.29
C SER A 58 -3.21 -9.02 -20.15
N GLY A 59 -4.12 -9.89 -20.63
CA GLY A 59 -5.25 -9.52 -21.48
C GLY A 59 -6.52 -9.07 -20.74
N LEU A 60 -6.54 -9.07 -19.41
CA LEU A 60 -7.74 -8.73 -18.64
C LEU A 60 -8.02 -7.23 -18.64
N SER A 61 -9.31 -6.88 -18.62
CA SER A 61 -9.77 -5.49 -18.50
C SER A 61 -9.46 -4.92 -17.11
N ARG A 62 -9.54 -3.58 -16.98
CA ARG A 62 -9.39 -2.88 -15.70
C ARG A 62 -10.34 -3.44 -14.64
N GLU A 63 -11.61 -3.60 -15.00
CA GLU A 63 -12.68 -4.06 -14.12
C GLU A 63 -12.39 -5.49 -13.63
N ARG A 64 -11.92 -6.36 -14.53
CA ARG A 64 -11.60 -7.75 -14.17
C ARG A 64 -10.36 -7.84 -13.27
N LEU A 65 -9.36 -7.01 -13.50
CA LEU A 65 -8.17 -6.92 -12.64
C LEU A 65 -8.53 -6.40 -11.24
N LEU A 66 -9.41 -5.40 -11.14
CA LEU A 66 -9.90 -4.89 -9.86
C LEU A 66 -10.68 -5.98 -9.11
N GLN A 67 -11.60 -6.67 -9.78
CA GLN A 67 -12.33 -7.80 -9.18
C GLN A 67 -11.40 -8.86 -8.62
N LEU A 68 -10.38 -9.27 -9.40
CA LEU A 68 -9.37 -10.23 -8.97
C LEU A 68 -8.60 -9.74 -7.75
N ALA A 69 -8.20 -8.46 -7.74
CA ALA A 69 -7.51 -7.86 -6.61
C ALA A 69 -8.37 -7.87 -5.34
N TYR A 70 -9.67 -7.54 -5.43
CA TYR A 70 -10.55 -7.60 -4.27
C TYR A 70 -10.77 -9.01 -3.75
N GLN A 71 -10.83 -10.02 -4.63
CA GLN A 71 -10.90 -11.42 -4.23
C GLN A 71 -9.67 -11.82 -3.41
N LEU A 72 -8.46 -11.46 -3.89
CA LEU A 72 -7.21 -11.72 -3.17
C LEU A 72 -7.13 -10.97 -1.83
N LEU A 73 -7.69 -9.77 -1.75
CA LEU A 73 -7.76 -9.01 -0.50
C LEU A 73 -8.75 -9.58 0.53
N GLN A 74 -9.63 -10.53 0.16
CA GLN A 74 -10.46 -11.24 1.14
C GLN A 74 -9.63 -12.19 2.02
N ASP A 75 -8.49 -12.67 1.52
CA ASP A 75 -7.62 -13.61 2.25
C ASP A 75 -6.72 -12.90 3.29
N GLY A 76 -6.67 -11.57 3.26
CA GLY A 76 -5.96 -10.76 4.23
C GLY A 76 -5.39 -9.46 3.66
N PRO A 77 -4.82 -8.61 4.53
CA PRO A 77 -4.24 -7.34 4.11
C PRO A 77 -2.99 -7.55 3.26
N ASN A 78 -2.91 -6.86 2.13
CA ASN A 78 -1.74 -6.82 1.27
C ASN A 78 -1.46 -5.38 0.85
N TYR A 79 -0.41 -4.78 1.43
CA TYR A 79 -0.08 -3.37 1.26
C TYR A 79 0.10 -2.97 -0.22
N GLU A 80 0.89 -3.73 -0.98
CA GLU A 80 1.18 -3.41 -2.38
C GLU A 80 -0.07 -3.53 -3.26
N LEU A 81 -0.89 -4.57 -3.03
CA LEU A 81 -2.13 -4.76 -3.76
C LEU A 81 -3.16 -3.68 -3.44
N GLU A 82 -3.31 -3.31 -2.17
CA GLU A 82 -4.14 -2.20 -1.74
C GLU A 82 -3.73 -0.87 -2.39
N GLU A 83 -2.43 -0.57 -2.40
CA GLU A 83 -1.90 0.65 -3.04
C GLU A 83 -2.16 0.65 -4.54
N ALA A 84 -1.95 -0.49 -5.21
CA ALA A 84 -2.18 -0.59 -6.64
C ALA A 84 -3.66 -0.47 -7.02
N VAL A 85 -4.57 -1.06 -6.22
CA VAL A 85 -6.03 -0.90 -6.38
C VAL A 85 -6.42 0.56 -6.24
N GLY A 86 -5.99 1.23 -5.15
CA GLY A 86 -6.33 2.63 -4.89
C GLY A 86 -5.90 3.55 -6.04
N ARG A 87 -4.66 3.37 -6.55
CA ARG A 87 -4.18 4.17 -7.71
C ARG A 87 -4.98 3.94 -8.98
N VAL A 88 -5.47 2.73 -9.22
CA VAL A 88 -6.31 2.44 -10.39
C VAL A 88 -7.70 3.04 -10.23
N GLU A 89 -8.28 3.03 -9.03
CA GLU A 89 -9.58 3.65 -8.74
C GLU A 89 -9.53 5.17 -8.84
N GLU A 90 -8.48 5.79 -8.31
CA GLU A 90 -8.21 7.24 -8.30
C GLU A 90 -8.00 7.84 -9.71
N ALA A 91 -7.97 7.01 -10.75
CA ALA A 91 -7.78 7.41 -12.14
C ALA A 91 -8.90 8.35 -12.61
N GLY A 92 -8.55 9.61 -12.87
CA GLY A 92 -9.50 10.63 -13.33
C GLY A 92 -10.24 11.35 -12.21
N GLU A 93 -9.89 11.09 -10.95
CA GLU A 93 -10.38 11.84 -9.80
C GLU A 93 -9.52 13.07 -9.51
N ARG A 94 -10.10 14.05 -8.81
CA ARG A 94 -9.36 15.20 -8.31
C ARG A 94 -8.60 14.79 -7.05
N LEU A 95 -7.28 14.69 -7.16
CA LEU A 95 -6.46 14.24 -6.03
C LEU A 95 -5.91 15.37 -5.16
N ILE A 96 -5.73 15.10 -3.85
CA ILE A 96 -4.89 15.97 -3.00
C ILE A 96 -3.45 15.84 -3.49
N SER A 97 -2.90 16.95 -4.00
CA SER A 97 -1.54 17.01 -4.51
C SER A 97 -0.51 16.72 -3.43
N GLU A 98 0.63 16.16 -3.82
CA GLU A 98 1.75 15.92 -2.89
C GLU A 98 2.14 17.18 -2.12
N LEU A 99 2.15 18.34 -2.79
CA LEU A 99 2.41 19.63 -2.16
C LEU A 99 1.44 19.91 -1.00
N LEU A 100 0.14 19.67 -1.19
CA LEU A 100 -0.86 19.89 -0.14
C LEU A 100 -0.71 18.85 0.98
N ARG A 101 -0.38 17.59 0.66
CA ARG A 101 -0.10 16.56 1.67
C ARG A 101 1.12 16.93 2.53
N ARG A 102 2.19 17.44 1.93
CA ARG A 102 3.36 17.98 2.64
C ARG A 102 3.01 19.19 3.51
N SER A 103 2.17 20.10 3.01
CA SER A 103 1.67 21.20 3.83
C SER A 103 0.90 20.72 5.06
N ILE A 104 0.07 19.67 4.92
CA ILE A 104 -0.60 19.03 6.06
C ILE A 104 0.44 18.42 7.02
N GLY A 105 1.41 17.66 6.52
CA GLY A 105 2.45 17.04 7.34
C GLY A 105 3.25 18.05 8.17
N ARG A 106 3.66 19.17 7.56
CA ARG A 106 4.32 20.28 8.28
C ARG A 106 3.43 20.90 9.34
N ALA A 107 2.13 21.04 9.06
CA ALA A 107 1.18 21.52 10.06
C ALA A 107 1.04 20.57 11.26
N LEU A 108 1.44 19.30 11.11
CA LEU A 108 1.42 18.30 12.18
C LEU A 108 2.69 18.29 13.05
N ILE A 109 3.78 18.97 12.67
CA ILE A 109 5.02 19.04 13.46
C ILE A 109 4.80 19.39 14.95
N PRO A 110 3.98 20.38 15.33
CA PRO A 110 3.80 20.73 16.75
C PRO A 110 2.91 19.76 17.53
N PHE A 111 2.33 18.73 16.89
CA PHE A 111 1.40 17.81 17.52
C PHE A 111 2.05 16.46 17.81
N ASP A 112 1.59 15.80 18.87
CA ASP A 112 1.82 14.38 19.06
C ASP A 112 0.89 13.60 18.12
N LEU A 113 1.44 13.00 17.06
CA LEU A 113 0.71 12.25 16.03
C LEU A 113 -0.08 11.06 16.58
N SER A 114 0.41 10.46 17.67
CA SER A 114 -0.07 9.17 18.16
C SER A 114 -1.00 9.29 19.38
N GLY A 115 -0.94 10.44 20.05
CA GLY A 115 -1.74 10.74 21.23
C GLY A 115 -1.43 9.78 22.37
N HIS A 116 -2.33 8.83 22.64
CA HIS A 116 -2.18 7.89 23.75
C HIS A 116 -1.66 6.50 23.33
N VAL A 117 -1.55 6.24 22.03
CA VAL A 117 -1.05 4.97 21.51
C VAL A 117 0.41 5.15 21.13
N PRO A 118 1.29 4.15 21.30
CA PRO A 118 2.65 4.24 20.80
C PRO A 118 2.69 4.57 19.29
N ILE A 119 3.47 5.58 18.90
CA ILE A 119 3.57 6.05 17.50
C ILE A 119 3.83 4.93 16.49
N PHE A 120 4.64 3.92 16.84
CA PHE A 120 4.92 2.80 15.94
C PHE A 120 3.72 1.88 15.75
N GLU A 121 2.86 1.72 16.76
CA GLU A 121 1.61 0.98 16.63
C GLU A 121 0.64 1.75 15.73
N PHE A 122 0.49 3.06 15.96
CA PHE A 122 -0.32 3.94 15.11
C PHE A 122 0.12 3.90 13.64
N LEU A 123 1.42 4.02 13.37
CA LEU A 123 1.94 3.98 12.00
C LEU A 123 1.80 2.58 11.38
N ARG A 124 1.99 1.50 12.17
CA ARG A 124 1.86 0.11 11.67
C ARG A 124 0.45 -0.24 11.22
N ASP A 125 -0.57 0.38 11.82
CA ASP A 125 -1.97 0.23 11.41
C ASP A 125 -2.25 0.77 10.01
N ILE A 126 -1.40 1.67 9.51
CA ILE A 126 -1.59 2.36 8.23
C ILE A 126 -0.54 1.93 7.20
N TRP A 127 0.70 1.71 7.61
CA TRP A 127 1.82 1.30 6.76
C TRP A 127 2.58 0.14 7.41
N PRO A 128 3.02 -0.89 6.67
CA PRO A 128 3.78 -2.00 7.22
C PRO A 128 5.25 -1.57 7.48
N ILE A 129 5.47 -0.67 8.43
CA ILE A 129 6.78 -0.04 8.71
C ILE A 129 7.89 -1.04 9.07
N ASP A 130 7.52 -2.22 9.55
CA ASP A 130 8.40 -3.36 9.85
C ASP A 130 8.85 -4.13 8.60
N ARG A 131 8.27 -3.82 7.43
CA ARG A 131 8.57 -4.47 6.14
C ARG A 131 8.98 -3.49 5.06
N LEU A 132 8.58 -2.22 5.19
CA LEU A 132 9.01 -1.17 4.27
C LEU A 132 10.53 -0.99 4.39
N PRO A 133 11.27 -0.95 3.27
CA PRO A 133 12.71 -0.77 3.30
C PRO A 133 13.06 0.59 3.89
N SER A 134 14.09 0.62 4.74
CA SER A 134 14.67 1.84 5.29
C SER A 134 15.07 2.80 4.17
N ARG A 135 14.91 4.09 4.43
CA ARG A 135 15.36 5.16 3.52
C ARG A 135 16.77 5.63 3.82
N LEU A 136 17.29 5.30 5.00
CA LEU A 136 18.55 5.81 5.52
C LEU A 136 19.66 4.75 5.53
N TYR A 137 19.28 3.46 5.62
CA TYR A 137 20.21 2.36 5.82
C TYR A 137 19.88 1.17 4.91
N SER A 138 20.91 0.64 4.25
CA SER A 138 20.76 -0.57 3.46
C SER A 138 20.44 -1.77 4.36
N GLY A 139 19.44 -2.56 3.97
CA GLY A 139 19.03 -3.78 4.70
C GLY A 139 18.21 -3.56 5.97
N GLY A 140 17.88 -2.32 6.32
CA GLY A 140 16.97 -1.98 7.42
C GLY A 140 15.54 -1.73 6.96
N THR A 141 14.67 -1.38 7.91
CA THR A 141 13.26 -1.05 7.70
C THR A 141 12.95 0.41 8.08
N VAL A 142 11.80 0.92 7.64
CA VAL A 142 11.33 2.25 8.08
C VAL A 142 11.11 2.27 9.61
N GLN A 143 10.70 1.15 10.22
CA GLN A 143 10.62 1.06 11.67
C GLN A 143 11.99 1.27 12.34
N ASP A 144 13.07 0.71 11.79
CA ASP A 144 14.43 0.93 12.33
C ASP A 144 14.84 2.40 12.25
N ASP A 145 14.48 3.09 11.16
CA ASP A 145 14.71 4.52 10.99
C ASP A 145 13.97 5.32 12.06
N LEU A 146 12.68 5.04 12.25
CA LEU A 146 11.83 5.72 13.24
C LEU A 146 12.29 5.43 14.69
N GLU A 147 12.66 4.19 15.00
CA GLU A 147 13.18 3.82 16.33
C GLU A 147 14.47 4.57 16.65
N ARG A 148 15.37 4.70 15.67
CA ARG A 148 16.64 5.40 15.84
C ARG A 148 16.42 6.91 15.94
N HIS A 149 15.77 7.50 14.95
CA HIS A 149 15.79 8.95 14.77
C HIS A 149 14.67 9.65 15.53
N MET A 150 13.46 9.08 15.54
CA MET A 150 12.34 9.68 16.24
C MET A 150 12.41 9.43 17.76
N ARG A 151 12.77 8.20 18.18
CA ARG A 151 12.74 7.80 19.60
C ARG A 151 14.09 7.92 20.32
N ARG A 152 15.19 7.41 19.77
CA ARG A 152 16.48 7.36 20.48
C ARG A 152 17.24 8.67 20.39
N ASN A 153 17.31 9.26 19.20
CA ASN A 153 18.04 10.49 18.94
C ASN A 153 17.17 11.74 19.08
N ALA A 154 15.86 11.61 18.86
CA ALA A 154 14.92 12.73 18.77
C ALA A 154 15.33 13.79 17.74
N ASP A 155 15.91 13.34 16.61
CA ASP A 155 16.39 14.15 15.49
C ASP A 155 15.53 14.00 14.23
N MET A 156 14.37 13.35 14.33
CA MET A 156 13.37 13.23 13.26
C MET A 156 12.01 13.76 13.71
N ASP A 157 11.47 14.70 12.95
CA ASP A 157 10.15 15.28 13.19
C ASP A 157 9.01 14.51 12.47
N ASN A 158 7.78 15.00 12.65
CA ASN A 158 6.60 14.38 12.05
C ASN A 158 6.57 14.47 10.51
N ASP A 159 7.09 15.54 9.91
CA ASP A 159 7.13 15.68 8.45
C ASP A 159 8.10 14.65 7.86
N GLU A 160 9.25 14.49 8.48
CA GLU A 160 10.26 13.50 8.10
C GLU A 160 9.78 12.05 8.31
N ALA A 161 9.08 11.78 9.42
CA ALA A 161 8.48 10.47 9.67
C ALA A 161 7.38 10.12 8.64
N LEU A 162 6.51 11.09 8.31
CA LEU A 162 5.46 10.92 7.29
C LEU A 162 6.03 10.77 5.88
N GLU A 163 7.11 11.49 5.57
CA GLU A 163 7.88 11.27 4.36
C GLU A 163 8.41 9.83 4.32
N ALA A 164 9.08 9.35 5.38
CA ALA A 164 9.69 8.03 5.43
C ALA A 164 8.70 6.88 5.15
N VAL A 165 7.50 6.94 5.74
CA VAL A 165 6.43 5.94 5.50
C VAL A 165 5.76 6.09 4.13
N GLY A 166 6.05 7.16 3.38
CA GLY A 166 5.49 7.41 2.06
C GLY A 166 4.10 8.05 2.08
N ALA A 167 3.73 8.77 3.14
CA ALA A 167 2.40 9.37 3.28
C ALA A 167 2.05 10.30 2.12
N TYR A 168 3.04 10.98 1.53
CA TYR A 168 2.82 11.97 0.49
C TYR A 168 2.71 11.38 -0.93
N THR A 169 3.13 10.14 -1.13
CA THR A 169 3.14 9.44 -2.43
C THR A 169 2.27 8.17 -2.46
N CYS A 170 1.72 7.78 -1.31
CA CYS A 170 0.74 6.69 -1.24
C CYS A 170 -0.56 7.02 -1.99
N SER A 171 -1.39 6.00 -2.22
CA SER A 171 -2.74 6.19 -2.71
C SER A 171 -3.51 7.19 -1.83
N GLN A 172 -4.41 7.98 -2.42
CA GLN A 172 -5.28 8.87 -1.67
C GLN A 172 -6.13 8.12 -0.64
N ARG A 173 -6.61 6.92 -0.97
CA ARG A 173 -7.32 6.05 -0.02
C ARG A 173 -6.50 5.80 1.25
N ARG A 174 -5.19 5.51 1.12
CA ARG A 174 -4.30 5.33 2.28
C ARG A 174 -4.02 6.63 3.01
N PHE A 175 -3.81 7.72 2.28
CA PHE A 175 -3.67 9.05 2.88
C PHE A 175 -4.91 9.45 3.70
N PHE A 176 -6.12 9.13 3.23
CA PHE A 176 -7.35 9.39 3.97
C PHE A 176 -7.51 8.48 5.18
N ARG A 177 -7.13 7.20 5.07
CA ARG A 177 -7.06 6.29 6.22
C ARG A 177 -6.16 6.85 7.32
N PHE A 178 -5.01 7.43 6.95
CA PHE A 178 -4.14 8.15 7.89
C PHE A 178 -4.85 9.33 8.56
N LEU A 179 -5.44 10.23 7.78
CA LEU A 179 -6.13 11.41 8.32
C LEU A 179 -7.30 11.03 9.22
N GLU A 180 -8.08 10.01 8.85
CA GLU A 180 -9.18 9.50 9.65
C GLU A 180 -8.67 8.93 10.98
N ALA A 181 -7.64 8.08 10.95
CA ALA A 181 -7.04 7.51 12.15
C ALA A 181 -6.46 8.60 13.07
N LEU A 182 -5.86 9.65 12.50
CA LEU A 182 -5.35 10.80 13.24
C LEU A 182 -6.48 11.62 13.89
N LEU A 183 -7.51 11.98 13.12
CA LEU A 183 -8.62 12.82 13.58
C LEU A 183 -9.50 12.11 14.61
N HIS A 184 -9.75 10.81 14.44
CA HIS A 184 -10.45 10.00 15.45
C HIS A 184 -9.76 10.14 16.82
N ARG A 185 -8.43 10.12 16.83
CA ARG A 185 -7.63 10.21 18.06
C ARG A 185 -7.58 11.62 18.63
N ILE A 186 -7.53 12.66 17.77
CA ILE A 186 -7.62 14.06 18.21
C ILE A 186 -8.99 14.37 18.84
N ARG A 187 -10.08 13.76 18.37
CA ARG A 187 -11.43 14.02 18.91
C ARG A 187 -11.62 13.55 20.35
N HIS A 188 -10.84 12.56 20.80
CA HIS A 188 -10.82 12.13 22.21
C HIS A 188 -10.05 13.07 23.15
N ARG A 189 -9.52 14.19 22.65
CA ARG A 189 -8.80 15.22 23.42
C ARG A 189 -9.63 16.45 23.79
N LEU A 190 -10.84 16.61 23.24
CA LEU A 190 -11.70 17.73 23.62
C LEU A 190 -12.47 17.34 24.90
N PRO A 191 -12.30 18.06 26.03
CA PRO A 191 -13.26 17.94 27.12
C PRO A 191 -14.62 18.39 26.59
N THR A 192 -15.65 17.58 26.82
CA THR A 192 -17.05 18.03 26.74
C THR A 192 -17.30 19.13 27.75
#